data_AF-A0A3L7P1L6-F1
#
_entry.id   AF-A0A3L7P1L6-F1
#
_cell.length_a   1.000
_cell.length_b   1.000
_cell.length_c   1.000
_cell.angle_alpha   90.00
_cell.angle_beta   90.00
_cell.angle_gamma   90.00
#
_symmetry.space_group_name_H-M   'P 1'
#
loop_
_entity.id
_entity.type
_entity.pdbx_description
1 polymer ?
#
loop_
_entity_poly.entity_id
_entity_poly.type
_entity_poly.pdbx_seq_one_letter_code
_entity_poly.pdbx_strand_id
1 'polypeptide(L)'
;MSVNQYLNPPAGQKPWAEGDWVCIEGNVTDTGELFGASLVSLGDTKGMDGVGFEGMGYNLRGVKLGMNIVVRGRITSRGIRSLAESSFVTQEQITEALASAERGAATGSK
;
A
#
# COMPACT_ATOMS: atom_id res chain seq x y z
N MET A 1 3.52 -4.35 15.85
CA MET A 1 3.11 -5.62 15.20
C MET A 1 3.13 -5.33 13.71
N SER A 2 4.23 -5.66 13.01
CA SER A 2 4.41 -5.34 11.58
C SER A 2 3.76 -6.43 10.74
N VAL A 3 2.77 -6.05 9.92
CA VAL A 3 2.02 -6.98 9.08
C VAL A 3 2.69 -7.01 7.71
N ASN A 4 3.73 -7.85 7.58
CA ASN A 4 4.32 -8.17 6.28
C ASN A 4 3.27 -8.88 5.40
N GLN A 5 2.42 -8.12 4.71
CA GLN A 5 1.53 -8.62 3.68
C GLN A 5 2.32 -8.67 2.37
N TYR A 6 2.91 -9.85 2.14
CA TYR A 6 3.72 -10.17 0.98
C TYR A 6 2.94 -9.98 -0.33
N LEU A 7 3.67 -9.71 -1.40
CA LEU A 7 3.32 -9.87 -2.82
C LEU A 7 2.90 -11.31 -3.22
N ASN A 8 2.70 -12.20 -2.26
CA ASN A 8 2.07 -13.50 -2.40
C ASN A 8 1.09 -13.69 -1.24
N PRO A 9 -0.02 -14.41 -1.43
CA PRO A 9 -0.88 -14.77 -0.31
C PRO A 9 -0.05 -15.50 0.76
N PRO A 10 -0.33 -15.26 2.06
CA PRO A 10 0.27 -16.01 3.15
C PRO A 10 0.21 -17.53 2.90
N ALA A 11 1.22 -18.26 3.36
CA ALA A 11 1.28 -19.71 3.20
C ALA A 11 -0.03 -20.36 3.69
N GLY A 12 -0.60 -21.23 2.85
CA GLY A 12 -1.88 -21.90 3.12
C GLY A 12 -3.13 -21.11 2.73
N GLN A 13 -3.01 -19.90 2.16
CA GLN A 13 -4.13 -19.17 1.57
C GLN A 13 -4.27 -19.43 0.07
N LYS A 14 -5.48 -19.20 -0.45
CA LYS A 14 -5.74 -19.24 -1.90
C LYS A 14 -4.82 -18.25 -2.62
N PRO A 15 -4.37 -18.56 -3.85
CA PRO A 15 -3.78 -17.56 -4.74
C PRO A 15 -4.71 -16.37 -4.88
N TRP A 16 -4.13 -15.18 -4.97
CA TRP A 16 -4.92 -13.99 -5.24
C TRP A 16 -5.51 -14.06 -6.66
N ALA A 17 -6.75 -13.63 -6.79
CA ALA A 17 -7.49 -13.64 -8.04
C ALA A 17 -7.89 -12.23 -8.47
N GLU A 18 -8.19 -12.07 -9.77
CA GLU A 18 -8.83 -10.87 -10.27
C GLU A 18 -10.09 -10.53 -9.46
N GLY A 19 -10.24 -9.26 -9.10
CA GLY A 19 -11.34 -8.76 -8.29
C GLY A 19 -11.13 -8.89 -6.77
N ASP A 20 -10.14 -9.63 -6.29
CA ASP A 20 -9.83 -9.69 -4.86
C ASP A 20 -9.33 -8.31 -4.37
N TRP A 21 -9.79 -7.92 -3.18
CA TRP A 21 -9.24 -6.77 -2.45
C TRP A 21 -8.03 -7.21 -1.65
N VAL A 22 -6.95 -6.46 -1.79
CA VAL A 22 -5.70 -6.72 -1.09
C VAL A 22 -5.19 -5.47 -0.39
N CYS A 23 -4.38 -5.71 0.62
CA CYS A 23 -3.56 -4.73 1.31
C CYS A 23 -2.12 -5.26 1.25
N ILE A 24 -1.19 -4.40 0.86
CA ILE A 24 0.21 -4.77 0.60
C ILE A 24 1.08 -3.75 1.29
N GLU A 25 1.99 -4.22 2.13
CA GLU A 25 3.01 -3.38 2.76
C GLU A 25 4.33 -3.62 2.04
N GLY A 26 5.01 -2.55 1.66
CA GLY A 26 6.26 -2.68 0.93
C GLY A 26 7.07 -1.39 0.88
N ASN A 27 8.35 -1.56 0.55
CA ASN A 27 9.27 -0.45 0.42
C ASN A 27 9.21 0.12 -0.99
N VAL A 28 9.14 1.44 -1.12
CA VAL A 28 9.07 2.11 -2.41
C VAL A 28 10.40 1.98 -3.13
N THR A 29 10.40 1.28 -4.26
CA THR A 29 11.58 1.06 -5.11
C THR A 29 11.60 1.94 -6.34
N ASP A 30 10.43 2.41 -6.78
CA ASP A 30 10.31 3.34 -7.90
C ASP A 30 9.03 4.18 -7.79
N THR A 31 9.05 5.36 -8.40
CA THR A 31 7.90 6.26 -8.51
C THR A 31 7.91 6.93 -9.87
N GLY A 32 6.75 7.05 -10.51
CA GLY A 32 6.62 7.73 -11.79
C GLY A 32 5.28 8.42 -11.95
N GLU A 33 5.18 9.24 -12.98
CA GLU A 33 3.91 9.82 -13.43
C GLU A 33 3.81 9.62 -14.94
N LEU A 34 2.69 9.09 -15.40
CA LEU A 34 2.41 8.86 -16.81
C LEU A 34 1.00 9.34 -17.13
N PHE A 35 0.88 10.37 -17.98
CA PHE A 35 -0.41 10.97 -18.37
C PHE A 35 -1.32 11.35 -17.19
N GLY A 36 -0.76 11.83 -16.07
CA GLY A 36 -1.50 12.20 -14.86
C GLY A 36 -1.88 11.01 -13.96
N ALA A 37 -1.55 9.78 -14.35
CA ALA A 37 -1.57 8.63 -13.47
C ALA A 37 -0.25 8.56 -12.69
N SER A 38 -0.35 8.40 -11.38
CA SER A 38 0.80 8.10 -10.54
C SER A 38 1.11 6.61 -10.59
N LEU A 39 2.39 6.27 -10.67
CA LEU A 39 2.95 4.92 -10.55
C LEU A 39 3.84 4.88 -9.31
N VAL A 40 3.70 3.85 -8.51
CA VAL A 40 4.63 3.52 -7.44
C VAL A 40 4.90 2.03 -7.54
N SER A 41 6.16 1.65 -7.42
CA SER A 41 6.59 0.25 -7.35
C SER A 41 7.00 -0.08 -5.92
N LEU A 42 6.50 -1.19 -5.42
CA LEU A 42 6.90 -1.75 -4.13
C LEU A 42 7.83 -2.93 -4.30
N GLY A 43 8.90 -2.97 -3.51
CA GLY A 43 9.74 -4.14 -3.29
C GLY A 43 9.47 -4.76 -1.92
N ASP A 44 9.60 -6.08 -1.84
CA ASP A 44 9.61 -6.83 -0.58
C ASP A 44 11.01 -7.38 -0.26
N THR A 45 11.21 -7.89 0.96
CA THR A 45 12.48 -8.48 1.41
C THR A 45 12.84 -9.80 0.71
N LYS A 46 11.99 -10.29 -0.20
CA LYS A 46 12.19 -11.54 -0.94
C LYS A 46 12.66 -11.33 -2.39
N GLY A 47 12.94 -10.08 -2.78
CA GLY A 47 13.55 -9.76 -4.07
C GLY A 47 12.59 -9.79 -5.26
N MET A 48 11.29 -9.55 -5.04
CA MET A 48 10.34 -9.31 -6.12
C MET A 48 10.14 -7.81 -6.39
N ASP A 49 10.25 -7.44 -7.67
CA ASP A 49 10.03 -6.10 -8.21
C ASP A 49 8.55 -5.84 -8.55
N GLY A 50 7.93 -4.96 -7.77
CA GLY A 50 6.94 -3.99 -8.24
C GLY A 50 5.47 -4.44 -8.23
N VAL A 51 4.72 -4.02 -7.20
CA VAL A 51 3.29 -3.71 -7.37
C VAL A 51 3.20 -2.33 -7.98
N GLY A 52 2.69 -2.22 -9.21
CA GLY A 52 2.24 -0.94 -9.75
C GLY A 52 0.80 -0.69 -9.36
N PHE A 53 0.48 0.49 -8.89
CA PHE A 53 -0.91 0.92 -8.75
C PHE A 53 -1.10 2.25 -9.47
N GLU A 54 -2.18 2.30 -10.25
CA GLU A 54 -2.55 3.48 -11.01
C GLU A 54 -3.64 4.20 -10.23
N GLY A 55 -3.49 5.51 -10.04
CA GLY A 55 -4.63 6.33 -9.67
C GLY A 55 -4.40 7.79 -9.97
N MET A 56 -5.52 8.42 -10.33
CA MET A 56 -5.57 9.83 -10.65
C MET A 56 -5.64 10.63 -9.37
N GLY A 57 -4.80 11.67 -9.27
CA GLY A 57 -4.83 12.61 -8.15
C GLY A 57 -4.08 12.16 -6.89
N TYR A 58 -3.27 11.11 -6.94
CA TYR A 58 -2.34 10.85 -5.85
C TYR A 58 -1.29 11.95 -5.80
N ASN A 59 -1.19 12.60 -4.64
CA ASN A 59 -0.10 13.51 -4.38
C ASN A 59 1.13 12.70 -3.95
N LEU A 60 1.90 12.20 -4.91
CA LEU A 60 3.16 11.50 -4.65
C LEU A 60 4.24 12.41 -4.04
N ARG A 61 4.00 13.72 -3.81
CA ARG A 61 5.02 14.63 -3.25
C ARG A 61 5.55 14.20 -1.88
N GLY A 62 4.83 13.33 -1.18
CA GLY A 62 5.27 12.74 0.10
C GLY A 62 5.88 11.34 0.00
N VAL A 63 5.85 10.69 -1.17
CA VAL A 63 6.36 9.34 -1.38
C VAL A 63 7.79 9.41 -1.91
N LYS A 64 8.73 8.76 -1.22
CA LYS A 64 10.14 8.73 -1.59
C LYS A 64 10.63 7.29 -1.67
N LEU A 65 11.64 7.07 -2.51
CA LEU A 65 12.39 5.81 -2.53
C LEU A 65 12.87 5.45 -1.12
N GLY A 66 12.78 4.18 -0.74
CA GLY A 66 13.17 3.72 0.60
C GLY A 66 12.06 3.81 1.65
N MET A 67 10.95 4.50 1.37
CA MET A 67 9.83 4.61 2.32
C MET A 67 9.01 3.34 2.34
N ASN A 68 8.59 2.93 3.54
CA ASN A 68 7.60 1.88 3.68
C ASN A 68 6.19 2.49 3.59
N ILE A 69 5.35 1.92 2.74
CA ILE A 69 3.97 2.34 2.57
C ILE A 69 3.05 1.11 2.58
N VAL A 70 1.79 1.35 2.89
CA VAL A 70 0.73 0.36 2.76
C VAL A 70 -0.18 0.78 1.62
N VAL A 71 -0.39 -0.11 0.66
CA VAL A 71 -1.26 0.09 -0.50
C VAL A 71 -2.43 -0.86 -0.37
N ARG A 72 -3.64 -0.32 -0.55
CA ARG A 72 -4.87 -1.07 -0.70
C ARG A 72 -5.36 -0.94 -2.14
N GLY A 73 -5.91 -2.01 -2.70
CA GLY A 73 -6.57 -1.93 -4.00
C GLY A 73 -7.23 -3.23 -4.41
N ARG A 74 -7.89 -3.20 -5.56
CA ARG A 74 -8.52 -4.36 -6.18
C ARG A 74 -7.63 -4.91 -7.29
N ILE A 75 -7.39 -6.21 -7.28
CA ILE A 75 -6.57 -6.88 -8.30
C ILE A 75 -7.28 -6.82 -9.66
N THR A 76 -6.54 -6.40 -10.69
CA THR A 76 -7.04 -6.36 -12.07
C THR A 76 -6.75 -7.68 -12.81
N SER A 77 -7.23 -7.80 -14.04
CA SER A 77 -6.89 -8.90 -14.94
C SER A 77 -5.39 -9.01 -15.26
N ARG A 78 -4.60 -7.97 -14.96
CA ARG A 78 -3.13 -7.98 -15.07
C ARG A 78 -2.44 -8.57 -13.81
N GLY A 79 -3.22 -9.05 -12.85
CA GLY A 79 -2.73 -9.64 -11.60
C GLY A 79 -2.25 -8.61 -10.58
N ILE A 80 -1.58 -9.07 -9.52
CA ILE A 80 -1.19 -8.21 -8.38
C ILE A 80 -0.28 -7.03 -8.76
N ARG A 81 0.41 -7.12 -9.91
CA ARG A 81 1.25 -6.03 -10.43
C ARG A 81 0.46 -4.79 -10.84
N SER A 82 -0.87 -4.87 -10.88
CA SER A 82 -1.75 -3.76 -11.23
C SER A 82 -2.99 -3.78 -10.35
N LEU A 83 -3.11 -2.75 -9.51
CA LEU A 83 -4.27 -2.52 -8.66
C LEU A 83 -5.15 -1.39 -9.22
N ALA A 84 -6.45 -1.65 -9.30
CA ALA A 84 -7.48 -0.65 -9.54
C ALA A 84 -8.07 -0.16 -8.23
N GLU A 85 -8.74 1.00 -8.27
CA GLU A 85 -9.43 1.59 -7.10
C GLU A 85 -8.50 1.68 -5.87
N SER A 86 -7.23 2.00 -6.15
CA SER A 86 -6.19 1.90 -5.14
C SER A 86 -6.22 3.09 -4.18
N SER A 87 -5.56 2.93 -3.05
CA SER A 87 -5.17 4.03 -2.18
C SER A 87 -3.92 3.60 -1.42
N PHE A 88 -3.14 4.56 -0.94
CA PHE A 88 -1.99 4.25 -0.10
C PHE A 88 -1.95 5.15 1.12
N VAL A 89 -1.27 4.67 2.14
CA VAL A 89 -0.92 5.42 3.34
C VAL A 89 0.56 5.24 3.63
N THR A 90 1.20 6.31 4.03
CA THR A 90 2.58 6.29 4.52
C THR A 90 2.63 5.82 5.97
N GLN A 91 3.77 5.29 6.40
CA GLN A 91 3.96 4.93 7.80
C GLN A 91 3.78 6.12 8.75
N GLU A 92 4.18 7.32 8.33
CA GLU A 92 3.98 8.56 9.07
C GLU A 92 2.49 8.83 9.32
N GLN A 93 1.66 8.75 8.28
CA GLN A 93 0.20 8.90 8.41
C GLN A 93 -0.42 7.85 9.32
N ILE A 94 0.09 6.61 9.29
CA ILE A 94 -0.34 5.55 10.22
C ILE A 94 0.02 5.94 11.66
N THR A 95 1.26 6.37 11.91
CA THR A 95 1.74 6.77 13.24
C THR A 95 0.95 7.97 13.78
N GLU A 96 0.69 8.99 12.96
CA GLU A 96 -0.10 10.16 13.35
C GLU A 96 -1.55 9.80 13.69
N ALA A 97 -2.17 8.92 12.91
CA ALA A 97 -3.53 8.44 13.15
C ALA A 97 -3.60 7.65 14.47
N LEU A 98 -2.63 6.76 14.73
CA LEU A 98 -2.55 6.00 15.98
C LEU A 98 -2.36 6.91 17.20
N ALA A 99 -1.42 7.86 17.13
CA ALA A 99 -1.21 8.83 18.20
C ALA A 99 -2.45 9.69 18.47
N SER A 100 -3.22 10.00 17.43
CA SER A 100 -4.48 10.76 17.56
C SER A 100 -5.60 9.92 18.17
N ALA A 101 -5.69 8.63 17.85
CA ALA A 101 -6.67 7.72 18.43
C ALA A 101 -6.44 7.51 19.93
N GLU A 102 -5.19 7.35 20.37
CA GLU A 102 -4.83 7.21 21.79
C GLU A 102 -5.19 8.47 22.60
N ARG A 103 -4.99 9.66 22.03
CA ARG A 103 -5.41 10.93 22.64
C ARG A 103 -6.94 11.07 22.74
N GLY A 104 -7.68 10.61 21.73
CA GLY A 104 -9.14 10.62 21.74
C GLY A 104 -9.73 9.68 22.81
N ALA A 105 -9.14 8.49 22.97
CA ALA A 105 -9.58 7.51 23.96
C ALA A 105 -9.43 8.02 25.41
N ALA A 106 -8.39 8.82 25.71
CA ALA A 106 -8.18 9.42 27.02
C ALA A 106 -9.23 10.49 27.41
N THR A 107 -9.98 11.02 26.44
CA THR A 107 -11.02 12.06 26.65
C THR A 107 -12.45 11.52 26.65
N GLY A 108 -12.65 10.25 26.30
CA GLY A 108 -13.97 9.62 26.15
C GLY A 108 -14.54 8.97 27.41
N SER A 109 -13.85 9.04 28.56
CA SER A 109 -14.40 8.62 29.85
C SER A 109 -15.03 9.80 30.58
N LYS A 110 -16.32 10.04 30.33
CA LYS A 110 -17.18 10.79 31.24
C LYS A 110 -18.61 10.27 31.19
#